data_AF-A0A946E7Y2-F1
#
_entry.id   AF-A0A946E7Y2-F1
#
_cell.length_a   1.000
_cell.length_b   1.000
_cell.length_c   1.000
_cell.angle_alpha   90.00
_cell.angle_beta   90.00
_cell.angle_gamma   90.00
#
_symmetry.space_group_name_H-M   'P 1'
#
loop_
_entity.id
_entity.type
_entity.pdbx_description
1 polymer ?
#
loop_
_entity_poly.entity_id
_entity_poly.type
_entity_poly.pdbx_seq_one_letter_code
_entity_poly.pdbx_strand_id
1 'polypeptide(L)'
;MKQIIIIPLFSFFVLPFYSQQVDQRLLVKFSEAELIEMMTEDKEQYQFYLNCLDYGHYLSNYVSKEKTAEKIGELDLGCNDDINFFSLNIDPVPNQYLYFKLKGCEKMLVIRSVEHIKMGDSKKK
;
A
#
# COMPACT_ATOMS: atom_id res chain seq x y z
N MET A 1 -12.72 -29.30 -63.73
CA MET A 1 -11.83 -29.78 -62.65
C MET A 1 -12.01 -28.82 -61.47
N LYS A 2 -12.54 -29.29 -60.34
CA LYS A 2 -12.95 -28.46 -59.19
C LYS A 2 -11.72 -28.05 -58.37
N GLN A 3 -11.58 -26.75 -58.10
CA GLN A 3 -10.51 -26.19 -57.28
C GLN A 3 -10.79 -26.47 -55.80
N ILE A 4 -9.82 -27.05 -55.08
CA ILE A 4 -9.89 -27.25 -53.63
C ILE A 4 -9.27 -26.02 -52.99
N ILE A 5 -10.10 -25.18 -52.36
CA ILE A 5 -9.65 -24.05 -51.55
C ILE A 5 -9.34 -24.59 -50.16
N ILE A 6 -8.06 -24.65 -49.80
CA ILE A 6 -7.62 -24.98 -48.44
C ILE A 6 -7.60 -23.66 -47.65
N ILE A 7 -8.56 -23.49 -46.75
CA ILE A 7 -8.61 -22.36 -45.81
C ILE A 7 -7.70 -22.72 -44.63
N PRO A 8 -6.60 -21.99 -44.37
CA PRO A 8 -5.79 -22.24 -43.17
C PRO A 8 -6.58 -21.79 -41.94
N LEU A 9 -6.87 -22.76 -41.06
CA LEU A 9 -7.50 -22.55 -39.76
C LEU A 9 -6.51 -21.79 -38.86
N PHE A 10 -6.65 -20.47 -38.80
CA PHE A 10 -5.86 -19.60 -37.93
C PHE A 10 -6.35 -19.77 -36.49
N SER A 11 -5.73 -20.67 -35.73
CA SER A 11 -6.02 -20.85 -34.31
C SER A 11 -5.58 -19.60 -33.53
N PHE A 12 -6.53 -18.69 -33.27
CA PHE A 12 -6.37 -17.62 -32.28
C PHE A 12 -6.21 -18.26 -30.91
N PHE A 13 -4.97 -18.28 -30.40
CA PHE A 13 -4.73 -18.46 -28.97
C PHE A 13 -5.25 -17.23 -28.24
N VAL A 14 -6.47 -17.33 -27.69
CA VAL A 14 -6.95 -16.36 -26.70
C VAL A 14 -6.20 -16.64 -25.41
N LEU A 15 -5.23 -15.80 -25.07
CA LEU A 15 -4.68 -15.79 -23.72
C LEU A 15 -5.80 -15.30 -22.79
N PRO A 16 -6.19 -16.07 -21.76
CA PRO A 16 -7.10 -15.56 -20.76
C PRO A 16 -6.38 -14.41 -20.03
N PHE A 17 -6.81 -13.17 -20.31
CA PHE A 17 -6.53 -12.04 -19.43
C PHE A 17 -7.31 -12.30 -18.14
N TYR A 18 -6.65 -12.95 -17.17
CA TYR A 18 -7.13 -12.91 -15.80
C TYR A 18 -6.98 -11.47 -15.33
N SER A 19 -8.10 -10.75 -15.19
CA SER A 19 -8.12 -9.50 -14.46
C SER A 19 -7.77 -9.82 -13.00
N GLN A 20 -6.49 -9.78 -12.65
CA GLN A 20 -6.07 -9.86 -11.25
C GLN A 20 -6.60 -8.61 -10.55
N GLN A 21 -7.46 -8.80 -9.55
CA GLN A 21 -8.00 -7.70 -8.78
C GLN A 21 -6.94 -7.22 -7.79
N VAL A 22 -6.45 -6.00 -8.00
CA VAL A 22 -5.51 -5.32 -7.08
C VAL A 22 -6.26 -4.54 -6.00
N ASP A 23 -5.62 -4.27 -4.86
CA ASP A 23 -6.19 -3.37 -3.85
C ASP A 23 -6.14 -1.92 -4.36
N GLN A 24 -7.32 -1.33 -4.58
CA GLN A 24 -7.46 0.01 -5.14
C GLN A 24 -6.80 1.09 -4.27
N ARG A 25 -6.65 0.86 -2.96
CA ARG A 25 -6.00 1.83 -2.05
C ARG A 25 -4.52 2.01 -2.39
N LEU A 26 -3.88 1.02 -3.02
CA LEU A 26 -2.47 1.12 -3.43
C LEU A 26 -2.27 1.89 -4.74
N LEU A 27 -3.34 2.17 -5.49
CA LEU A 27 -3.26 2.90 -6.77
C LEU A 27 -2.83 4.36 -6.61
N VAL A 28 -2.83 4.87 -5.38
CA VAL A 28 -2.26 6.20 -5.06
C VAL A 28 -0.73 6.23 -5.15
N LYS A 29 -0.09 5.06 -5.06
CA LYS A 29 1.37 4.91 -5.04
C LYS A 29 1.90 4.12 -6.25
N PHE A 30 1.13 3.15 -6.73
CA PHE A 30 1.54 2.24 -7.79
C PHE A 30 0.54 2.24 -8.93
N SER A 31 1.01 1.99 -10.14
CA SER A 31 0.16 1.63 -11.26
C SER A 31 -0.39 0.21 -11.08
N GLU A 32 -1.49 -0.09 -11.77
CA GLU A 32 -2.07 -1.44 -11.78
C GLU A 32 -1.07 -2.49 -12.31
N ALA A 33 -0.26 -2.13 -13.30
CA ALA A 33 0.77 -3.02 -13.85
C ALA A 33 1.85 -3.37 -12.81
N GLU A 34 2.34 -2.39 -12.05
CA GLU A 34 3.31 -2.61 -10.96
C GLU A 34 2.72 -3.49 -9.85
N LEU A 35 1.43 -3.31 -9.53
CA LEU A 35 0.76 -4.15 -8.52
C LEU A 35 0.60 -5.59 -9.00
N ILE A 36 0.24 -5.80 -10.27
CA ILE A 36 0.13 -7.13 -10.87
C ILE A 36 1.51 -7.82 -10.93
N GLU A 37 2.55 -7.08 -11.33
CA GLU A 37 3.93 -7.58 -11.34
C GLU A 37 4.36 -7.98 -9.93
N MET A 38 4.14 -7.12 -8.93
CA MET A 38 4.49 -7.40 -7.54
C MET A 38 3.72 -8.60 -6.97
N MET A 39 2.43 -8.74 -7.29
CA MET A 39 1.64 -9.93 -6.91
C MET A 39 2.18 -11.23 -7.50
N THR A 40 2.88 -11.16 -8.64
CA THR A 40 3.39 -12.32 -9.37
C THR A 40 4.82 -12.65 -8.96
N GLU A 41 5.68 -11.63 -8.93
CA GLU A 41 7.13 -11.75 -8.78
C GLU A 41 7.61 -11.57 -7.33
N ASP A 42 6.94 -10.73 -6.52
CA ASP A 42 7.31 -10.46 -5.13
C ASP A 42 6.09 -10.32 -4.20
N LYS A 43 5.49 -11.47 -3.90
CA LYS A 43 4.30 -11.56 -3.03
C LYS A 43 4.55 -11.02 -1.63
N GLU A 44 5.78 -11.12 -1.12
CA GLU A 44 6.11 -10.60 0.22
C GLU A 44 6.06 -9.07 0.21
N GLN A 45 6.60 -8.44 -0.83
CA GLN A 45 6.52 -7.00 -1.00
C GLN A 45 5.07 -6.53 -1.18
N TYR A 46 4.27 -7.22 -1.99
CA TYR A 46 2.84 -6.88 -2.12
C TYR A 46 2.12 -6.97 -0.77
N GLN A 47 2.34 -8.06 -0.04
CA GLN A 47 1.76 -8.25 1.28
C GLN A 47 2.22 -7.15 2.25
N PHE A 48 3.48 -6.73 2.21
CA PHE A 48 3.99 -5.62 3.00
C PHE A 48 3.24 -4.30 2.74
N TYR A 49 2.84 -4.01 1.49
CA TYR A 49 2.07 -2.80 1.20
C TYR A 49 0.61 -2.89 1.66
N LEU A 50 -0.03 -4.05 1.56
CA LEU A 50 -1.35 -4.27 2.17
C LEU A 50 -1.29 -4.06 3.69
N ASN A 51 -0.23 -4.59 4.28
CA ASN A 51 0.08 -4.49 5.69
C ASN A 51 0.30 -3.02 6.13
N CYS A 52 0.95 -2.20 5.30
CA CYS A 52 1.03 -0.76 5.51
C CYS A 52 -0.35 -0.10 5.59
N LEU A 53 -1.30 -0.48 4.72
CA LEU A 53 -2.65 0.09 4.72
C LEU A 53 -3.44 -0.30 5.98
N ASP A 54 -3.39 -1.56 6.36
CA ASP A 54 -4.28 -2.10 7.40
C ASP A 54 -3.78 -1.81 8.82
N TYR A 55 -2.47 -1.69 9.02
CA TYR A 55 -1.89 -1.52 10.36
C TYR A 55 -0.62 -0.68 10.41
N GLY A 56 -0.20 -0.12 9.28
CA GLY A 56 0.99 0.74 9.21
C GLY A 56 0.84 2.07 9.94
N HIS A 57 -0.36 2.44 10.37
CA HIS A 57 -0.58 3.66 11.11
C HIS A 57 -1.68 3.56 12.17
N TYR A 58 -1.72 4.57 13.04
CA TYR A 58 -2.82 4.80 13.98
C TYR A 58 -2.84 6.27 14.42
N LEU A 59 -3.95 6.71 15.00
CA LEU A 59 -4.03 8.00 15.68
C LEU A 59 -3.81 7.85 17.19
N SER A 60 -3.02 8.75 17.77
CA SER A 60 -2.90 8.90 19.21
C SER A 60 -3.17 10.33 19.64
N ASN A 61 -3.35 10.55 20.94
CA ASN A 61 -3.32 11.89 21.49
C ASN A 61 -1.96 12.53 21.21
N TYR A 62 -1.97 13.82 20.90
CA TYR A 62 -0.74 14.57 20.71
C TYR A 62 0.06 14.61 22.01
N VAL A 63 1.35 14.29 21.91
CA VAL A 63 2.32 14.42 23.01
C VAL A 63 3.37 15.44 22.58
N SER A 64 3.74 16.36 23.47
CA SER A 64 4.69 17.43 23.13
C SER A 64 6.05 16.87 22.72
N LYS A 65 6.76 17.63 21.86
CA LYS A 65 8.08 17.29 21.29
C LYS A 65 9.11 16.77 22.30
N GLU A 66 9.03 17.19 23.56
CA GLU A 66 9.95 16.75 24.62
C GLU A 66 9.80 15.28 24.99
N LYS A 67 8.66 14.65 24.67
CA LYS A 67 8.38 13.23 24.94
C LYS A 67 8.52 12.33 23.71
N THR A 68 8.76 12.90 22.53
CA THR A 68 8.79 12.15 21.26
C THR A 68 10.15 12.36 20.60
N ALA A 69 11.02 11.36 20.68
CA ALA A 69 12.40 11.43 20.17
C ALA A 69 12.50 11.39 18.62
N GLU A 70 11.38 11.42 17.91
CA GLU A 70 11.28 11.01 16.51
C GLU A 70 10.63 12.11 15.65
N LYS A 71 10.83 12.07 14.33
CA LYS A 71 10.51 13.14 13.37
C LYS A 71 9.07 13.64 13.54
N ILE A 72 8.89 14.89 14.00
CA ILE A 72 7.58 15.56 14.12
C ILE A 72 7.38 16.55 12.97
N GLY A 73 6.49 16.20 12.04
CA GLY A 73 5.89 17.11 11.05
C GLY A 73 4.49 17.59 11.46
N GLU A 74 3.89 18.47 10.67
CA GLU A 74 2.48 18.88 10.83
C GLU A 74 1.72 18.62 9.51
N LEU A 75 0.55 18.00 9.59
CA LEU A 75 -0.29 17.59 8.46
C LEU A 75 -1.69 18.22 8.56
N ASP A 76 -2.25 18.56 7.42
CA ASP A 76 -3.58 19.15 7.30
C ASP A 76 -4.58 18.12 6.73
N LEU A 77 -5.04 17.22 7.59
CA LEU A 77 -5.91 16.08 7.21
C LEU A 77 -7.21 16.02 8.00
N GLY A 78 -7.42 16.95 8.93
CA GLY A 78 -8.49 16.85 9.92
C GLY A 78 -8.23 15.72 10.93
N CYS A 79 -9.30 15.16 11.48
CA CYS A 79 -9.26 14.33 12.69
C CYS A 79 -9.75 12.89 12.47
N ASN A 80 -9.89 12.47 11.21
CA ASN A 80 -10.41 11.15 10.83
C ASN A 80 -9.31 10.08 10.86
N ASP A 81 -9.72 8.84 11.06
CA ASP A 81 -8.87 7.64 11.14
C ASP A 81 -8.74 6.90 9.80
N ASP A 82 -9.55 7.24 8.80
CA ASP A 82 -9.43 6.71 7.44
C ASP A 82 -8.31 7.42 6.66
N ILE A 83 -7.06 7.09 7.03
CA ILE A 83 -5.86 7.70 6.46
C ILE A 83 -5.10 6.67 5.63
N ASN A 84 -5.00 6.91 4.32
CA ASN A 84 -4.01 6.25 3.49
C ASN A 84 -2.76 7.13 3.43
N PHE A 85 -1.76 6.87 4.27
CA PHE A 85 -0.58 7.73 4.37
C PHE A 85 0.29 7.75 3.10
N PHE A 86 0.09 6.82 2.16
CA PHE A 86 0.75 6.89 0.85
C PHE A 86 0.26 8.07 0.01
N SER A 87 -1.00 8.50 0.19
CA SER A 87 -1.53 9.73 -0.44
C SER A 87 -0.78 11.00 -0.01
N LEU A 88 -0.01 10.91 1.07
CA LEU A 88 0.77 12.00 1.66
C LEU A 88 2.23 11.95 1.24
N ASN A 89 2.62 11.02 0.37
CA ASN A 89 4.01 10.70 0.03
C ASN A 89 4.87 10.38 1.27
N ILE A 90 4.27 9.69 2.25
CA ILE A 90 4.97 9.21 3.45
C ILE A 90 5.22 7.72 3.27
N ASP A 91 6.46 7.30 3.47
CA ASP A 91 6.84 5.89 3.52
C ASP A 91 7.34 5.54 4.93
N PRO A 92 7.02 4.34 5.45
CA PRO A 92 7.57 3.88 6.72
C PRO A 92 9.08 3.72 6.61
N VAL A 93 9.78 4.00 7.71
CA VAL A 93 11.25 3.90 7.78
C VAL A 93 11.68 2.75 8.70
N PRO A 94 12.89 2.18 8.48
CA PRO A 94 13.43 1.15 9.36
C PRO A 94 13.66 1.65 10.79
N ASN A 95 13.31 0.83 11.76
CA ASN A 95 13.55 0.97 13.21
C ASN A 95 13.08 2.28 13.85
N GLN A 96 12.16 2.99 13.18
CA GLN A 96 11.68 4.28 13.64
C GLN A 96 10.23 4.50 13.25
N TYR A 97 9.46 5.04 14.18
CA TYR A 97 8.10 5.51 13.96
C TYR A 97 8.15 6.95 13.45
N LEU A 98 7.16 7.35 12.66
CA LEU A 98 7.02 8.72 12.20
C LEU A 98 5.81 9.35 12.85
N TYR A 99 5.95 10.60 13.28
CA TYR A 99 4.95 11.29 14.07
C TYR A 99 4.55 12.57 13.36
N PHE A 100 3.26 12.76 13.15
CA PHE A 100 2.74 13.95 12.48
C PHE A 100 1.61 14.54 13.31
N LYS A 101 1.80 15.77 13.76
CA LYS A 101 0.73 16.53 14.40
C LYS A 101 -0.34 16.83 13.36
N LEU A 102 -1.60 16.61 13.71
CA LEU A 102 -2.72 16.93 12.83
C LEU A 102 -3.24 18.33 13.15
N LYS A 103 -3.41 19.18 12.13
CA LYS A 103 -3.96 20.52 12.31
C LYS A 103 -5.42 20.45 12.77
N GLY A 104 -5.79 21.38 13.64
CA GLY A 104 -7.17 21.48 14.14
C GLY A 104 -7.57 20.39 15.14
N CYS A 105 -6.67 19.50 15.57
CA CYS A 105 -6.94 18.55 16.64
C CYS A 105 -5.76 18.29 17.57
N GLU A 106 -6.08 17.81 18.78
CA GLU A 106 -5.12 17.33 19.76
C GLU A 106 -4.72 15.87 19.49
N LYS A 107 -4.61 15.50 18.21
CA LYS A 107 -4.21 14.18 17.76
C LYS A 107 -2.92 14.25 16.94
N MET A 108 -2.25 13.12 16.87
CA MET A 108 -1.15 12.89 15.97
C MET A 108 -1.34 11.58 15.21
N LEU A 109 -0.96 11.60 13.94
CA LEU A 109 -0.79 10.42 13.12
C LEU A 109 0.56 9.79 13.44
N VAL A 110 0.53 8.50 13.76
CA VAL A 110 1.72 7.69 14.01
C VAL A 110 1.84 6.67 12.90
N ILE A 111 2.94 6.69 12.16
CA ILE A 111 3.30 5.67 11.18
C ILE A 111 4.31 4.72 11.83
N ARG A 112 4.03 3.43 11.79
CA ARG A 112 4.89 2.40 12.38
C ARG A 112 6.16 2.20 11.54
N SER A 113 7.23 1.70 12.19
CA SER A 113 8.44 1.30 11.48
C SER A 113 8.20 0.09 10.58
N VAL A 114 9.10 -0.12 9.61
CA VAL A 114 9.06 -1.29 8.71
C VAL A 114 9.01 -2.61 9.47
N GLU A 115 9.81 -2.78 10.52
CA GLU A 115 9.89 -4.00 11.32
C GLU A 115 8.59 -4.26 12.07
N HIS A 116 7.99 -3.20 12.63
CA HIS A 116 6.74 -3.36 13.35
C HIS A 116 5.59 -3.69 12.40
N ILE A 117 5.61 -3.16 11.17
CA ILE A 117 4.68 -3.54 10.11
C ILE A 117 4.90 -5.02 9.78
N LYS A 118 6.13 -5.45 9.47
CA LYS A 118 6.42 -6.86 9.17
C LYS A 118 6.04 -7.83 10.31
N MET A 119 6.14 -7.41 11.58
CA MET A 119 5.70 -8.19 12.75
C MET A 119 4.18 -8.23 12.95
N GLY A 120 3.43 -7.25 12.43
CA GLY A 120 1.96 -7.29 12.45
C GLY A 120 1.40 -8.50 11.70
N ASP A 121 2.12 -8.96 10.68
CA ASP A 121 1.82 -10.15 9.88
C ASP A 121 1.96 -11.45 10.68
N SER A 122 2.97 -11.55 11.57
CA SER A 122 3.29 -12.78 12.28
C SER A 122 2.35 -13.11 13.43
N LYS A 123 1.56 -12.15 13.93
CA LYS A 123 0.53 -12.37 14.98
C LYS A 123 -0.80 -12.90 14.44
N LYS A 124 -0.94 -13.06 13.12
CA LYS A 124 -2.15 -13.60 12.46
C LYS A 124 -2.03 -15.08 12.08
N LYS A 125 -0.88 -15.74 12.34
CA LYS A 125 -0.66 -17.18 12.11
C LYS A 125 -0.93 -18.01 13.36
#